data_AF-A0A1Z7WR71-F1
#
_entry.id   AF-A0A1Z7WR71-F1
#
_cell.length_a   1.000
_cell.length_b   1.000
_cell.length_c   1.000
_cell.angle_alpha   90.00
_cell.angle_beta   90.00
_cell.angle_gamma   90.00
#
_symmetry.space_group_name_H-M   'P 1'
#
loop_
_entity.id
_entity.type
_entity.pdbx_description
1 polymer ?
#
loop_
_entity_poly.entity_id
_entity_poly.type
_entity_poly.pdbx_seq_one_letter_code
_entity_poly.pdbx_strand_id
1 'polypeptide(L)'
;MKQLVNSLQYVVVLIVIYPVYYIWETDKVTHFCEQVETGMSKERFVQLSRQASVRMIGPQDESLVGGKWQALIAPGMFISADECVVRGAGQTVATARLFER
;
A
#
# COMPACT_ATOMS: atom_id res chain seq x y z
N MET A 1 -4.86 34.77 -23.80
CA MET A 1 -5.25 35.07 -22.40
C MET A 1 -6.26 34.08 -21.81
N LYS A 2 -7.37 33.70 -22.47
CA LYS A 2 -8.36 32.75 -21.90
C LYS A 2 -7.79 31.37 -21.56
N GLN A 3 -6.91 30.80 -22.39
CA GLN A 3 -6.32 29.48 -22.12
C GLN A 3 -5.38 29.46 -20.90
N LEU A 4 -4.62 30.55 -20.66
CA LEU A 4 -3.72 30.67 -19.51
C LEU A 4 -4.50 30.75 -18.19
N VAL A 5 -5.61 31.49 -18.17
CA VAL A 5 -6.47 31.59 -16.98
C VAL A 5 -7.14 30.24 -16.71
N ASN A 6 -7.60 29.56 -17.76
CA ASN A 6 -8.23 28.24 -17.62
C ASN A 6 -7.23 27.18 -17.12
N SER A 7 -6.00 27.17 -17.63
CA SER A 7 -4.95 26.25 -17.15
C SER A 7 -4.59 26.51 -15.68
N LEU A 8 -4.52 27.77 -15.28
CA LEU A 8 -4.23 28.14 -13.89
C LEU A 8 -5.32 27.64 -12.95
N GLN A 9 -6.59 27.74 -13.37
CA GLN A 9 -7.72 27.24 -12.59
C GLN A 9 -7.66 25.73 -12.37
N TYR A 10 -7.26 24.93 -13.37
CA TYR A 10 -7.06 23.49 -13.20
C TYR A 10 -5.92 23.15 -12.23
N VAL A 11 -4.82 23.92 -12.25
CA VAL A 11 -3.70 23.72 -11.32
C VAL A 11 -4.16 23.97 -9.88
N VAL A 12 -4.95 25.02 -9.63
CA VAL A 12 -5.50 25.30 -8.30
C VAL A 12 -6.38 24.14 -7.82
N VAL A 13 -7.22 23.58 -8.69
CA VAL A 13 -8.05 22.40 -8.35
C VAL A 13 -7.17 21.19 -8.00
N LEU A 14 -6.10 20.94 -8.75
CA LEU A 14 -5.16 19.85 -8.45
C LEU A 14 -4.45 20.04 -7.10
N ILE A 15 -4.06 21.27 -6.76
CA ILE A 15 -3.42 21.58 -5.47
C ILE A 15 -4.36 21.29 -4.29
N VAL A 16 -5.67 21.45 -4.46
CA VAL A 16 -6.66 21.16 -3.41
C VAL A 16 -6.97 19.66 -3.32
N ILE A 17 -7.04 18.95 -4.45
CA ILE A 17 -7.39 17.52 -4.48
C ILE A 17 -6.20 16.65 -4.05
N TYR A 18 -4.97 17.04 -4.40
CA TYR A 18 -3.76 16.28 -4.09
C TYR A 18 -3.58 15.95 -2.60
N PRO A 19 -3.69 16.88 -1.63
CA PRO A 19 -3.52 16.56 -0.21
C PRO A 19 -4.59 15.60 0.30
N VAL A 20 -5.83 15.70 -0.19
CA VAL A 20 -6.90 14.74 0.16
C VAL A 20 -6.55 13.35 -0.36
N TYR A 21 -6.10 13.27 -1.61
CA TYR A 21 -5.67 12.00 -2.21
C TYR A 21 -4.46 11.40 -1.48
N TYR A 22 -3.50 12.25 -1.08
CA TYR A 22 -2.33 11.84 -0.31
C TYR A 22 -2.74 11.18 1.02
N ILE A 23 -3.54 11.88 1.83
CA ILE A 23 -4.01 11.37 3.13
C ILE A 23 -4.79 10.07 2.93
N TRP A 24 -5.66 10.01 1.93
CA TRP A 24 -6.45 8.82 1.65
C TRP A 24 -5.59 7.60 1.29
N GLU A 25 -4.57 7.75 0.44
CA GLU A 25 -3.65 6.67 0.11
C GLU A 25 -2.81 6.23 1.33
N THR A 26 -2.35 7.17 2.16
CA THR A 26 -1.56 6.83 3.36
C THR A 26 -2.40 6.09 4.40
N ASP A 27 -3.60 6.59 4.72
CA ASP A 27 -4.51 5.94 5.68
C ASP A 27 -4.87 4.53 5.23
N LYS A 28 -5.09 4.34 3.93
CA LYS A 28 -5.43 3.05 3.36
C LYS A 28 -4.32 2.01 3.54
N VAL A 29 -3.05 2.41 3.41
CA VAL A 29 -1.90 1.51 3.64
C VAL A 29 -1.75 1.21 5.14
N THR A 30 -1.85 2.23 5.99
CA THR A 30 -1.75 2.06 7.46
C THR A 30 -2.85 1.15 8.00
N HIS A 31 -4.11 1.45 7.67
CA HIS A 31 -5.26 0.66 8.10
C HIS A 31 -5.22 -0.77 7.53
N PHE A 32 -4.66 -0.97 6.34
CA PHE A 32 -4.41 -2.32 5.83
C PHE A 32 -3.36 -3.04 6.68
N CYS A 33 -2.25 -2.39 7.00
CA CYS A 33 -1.17 -3.00 7.80
C CYS A 33 -1.65 -3.41 9.19
N GLU A 34 -2.50 -2.60 9.82
CA GLU A 34 -3.08 -2.90 11.14
C GLU A 34 -4.06 -4.07 11.10
N GLN A 35 -4.79 -4.26 10.00
CA GLN A 35 -5.68 -5.42 9.82
C GLN A 35 -4.93 -6.73 9.53
N VAL A 36 -3.65 -6.67 9.15
CA VAL A 36 -2.84 -7.86 8.89
C VAL A 36 -2.38 -8.45 10.21
N GLU A 37 -3.13 -9.43 10.70
CA GLU A 37 -2.80 -10.16 11.92
C GLU A 37 -1.76 -11.26 11.69
N THR A 38 -0.92 -11.48 12.71
CA THR A 38 -0.01 -12.62 12.76
C THR A 38 -0.80 -13.93 12.84
N GLY A 39 -0.48 -14.91 12.02
CA GLY A 39 -1.19 -16.18 11.92
C GLY A 39 -2.29 -16.21 10.84
N MET A 40 -2.60 -15.09 10.19
CA MET A 40 -3.52 -15.05 9.04
C MET A 40 -3.00 -15.93 7.90
N SER A 41 -3.88 -16.63 7.18
CA SER A 41 -3.46 -17.43 6.02
C SER A 41 -3.05 -16.55 4.84
N LYS A 42 -2.13 -17.04 4.02
CA LYS A 42 -1.65 -16.36 2.80
C LYS A 42 -2.80 -16.05 1.85
N GLU A 43 -3.75 -16.98 1.70
CA GLU A 43 -4.95 -16.77 0.89
C GLU A 43 -5.84 -15.65 1.43
N ARG A 44 -6.07 -15.63 2.75
CA ARG A 44 -6.87 -14.59 3.38
C ARG A 44 -6.20 -13.22 3.27
N PHE A 45 -4.87 -13.17 3.41
CA PHE A 45 -4.07 -11.97 3.19
C PHE A 45 -4.21 -11.42 1.76
N VAL A 46 -4.09 -12.28 0.74
CA VAL A 46 -4.27 -11.89 -0.67
C VAL A 46 -5.70 -11.42 -0.96
N GLN A 47 -6.70 -12.05 -0.33
CA GLN A 47 -8.08 -11.60 -0.45
C GLN A 47 -8.30 -10.23 0.21
N LEU A 48 -7.72 -10.02 1.40
CA LEU A 48 -7.78 -8.75 2.11
C LEU A 48 -7.13 -7.63 1.28
N SER A 49 -5.98 -7.90 0.64
CA SER A 49 -5.29 -6.89 -0.17
C SER A 49 -6.12 -6.49 -1.39
N ARG A 50 -6.81 -7.44 -2.02
CA ARG A 50 -7.75 -7.18 -3.12
C ARG A 50 -8.97 -6.39 -2.66
N GLN A 51 -9.54 -6.73 -1.50
CA GLN A 51 -10.71 -6.04 -0.94
C GLN A 51 -10.38 -4.61 -0.52
N ALA A 52 -9.23 -4.40 0.11
CA ALA A 52 -8.74 -3.08 0.47
C ALA A 52 -8.26 -2.28 -0.76
N SER A 53 -8.17 -2.91 -1.94
CA SER A 53 -7.70 -2.29 -3.18
C SER A 53 -6.32 -1.66 -3.03
N VAL A 54 -5.46 -2.23 -2.19
CA VAL A 54 -4.11 -1.73 -1.93
C VAL A 54 -3.14 -2.22 -2.98
N ARG A 55 -2.12 -1.40 -3.28
CA ARG A 55 -1.08 -1.79 -4.22
C ARG A 55 -0.07 -2.70 -3.52
N MET A 56 -0.20 -4.00 -3.80
CA MET A 56 0.67 -5.04 -3.26
C MET A 56 1.71 -5.49 -4.30
N ILE A 57 2.96 -5.60 -3.88
CA ILE A 57 4.10 -6.09 -4.65
C ILE A 57 4.59 -7.38 -3.96
N GLY A 58 4.52 -8.52 -4.66
CA GLY A 58 4.69 -9.85 -4.06
C GLY A 58 3.34 -10.52 -3.77
N PRO A 59 3.29 -11.67 -3.08
CA PRO A 59 4.32 -12.26 -2.22
C PRO A 59 5.49 -12.91 -3.00
N GLN A 60 6.71 -12.47 -2.71
CA GLN A 60 7.95 -13.01 -3.26
C GLN A 60 8.57 -13.97 -2.25
N ASP A 61 8.94 -15.17 -2.68
CA ASP A 61 9.64 -16.12 -1.82
C ASP A 61 11.08 -15.66 -1.60
N GLU A 62 11.47 -15.43 -0.34
CA GLU A 62 12.83 -15.01 0.02
C GLU A 62 13.82 -16.18 0.06
N SER A 63 13.32 -17.42 0.11
CA SER A 63 14.17 -18.61 0.15
C SER A 63 13.52 -19.83 -0.51
N LEU A 64 14.29 -20.49 -1.38
CA LEU A 64 13.93 -21.72 -2.09
C LEU A 64 13.66 -22.94 -1.17
N VAL A 65 14.05 -22.89 0.11
CA VAL A 65 14.09 -24.08 0.99
C VAL A 65 13.24 -23.96 2.26
N GLY A 66 12.49 -22.86 2.45
CA GLY A 66 11.83 -22.63 3.75
C GLY A 66 10.44 -21.98 3.71
N GLY A 67 9.88 -21.78 2.52
CA GLY A 67 8.54 -21.18 2.37
C GLY A 67 8.41 -19.77 2.97
N LYS A 68 9.51 -19.08 3.25
CA LYS A 68 9.48 -17.68 3.71
C LYS A 68 9.19 -16.79 2.53
N TRP A 69 8.19 -15.94 2.67
CA TRP A 69 7.78 -14.99 1.65
C TRP A 69 7.61 -13.61 2.25
N GLN A 70 7.78 -12.60 1.41
CA GLN A 70 7.55 -11.22 1.75
C GLN A 70 6.63 -10.55 0.74
N ALA A 71 5.74 -9.69 1.21
CA ALA A 71 4.89 -8.83 0.41
C ALA A 71 5.10 -7.39 0.87
N LEU A 72 5.17 -6.48 -0.09
CA LEU A 72 5.27 -5.05 0.16
C LEU A 72 3.96 -4.40 -0.25
N ILE A 73 3.34 -3.66 0.66
CA ILE A 73 2.18 -2.82 0.35
C ILE A 73 2.67 -1.39 0.37
N ALA A 74 2.62 -0.76 -0.80
CA ALA A 74 3.09 0.61 -0.98
C ALA A 74 1.93 1.50 -1.42
N PRO A 75 1.95 2.79 -1.09
CA PRO A 75 0.98 3.74 -1.62
C PRO A 75 1.16 3.91 -3.14
N GLY A 76 0.25 4.68 -3.76
CA GLY A 76 0.28 5.00 -5.18
C GLY A 76 1.67 5.50 -5.66
N MET A 77 1.98 5.30 -6.95
CA MET A 77 3.31 5.55 -7.53
C MET A 77 3.87 6.98 -7.29
N PHE A 78 2.99 7.96 -7.06
CA PHE A 78 3.35 9.36 -6.86
C PHE A 78 3.29 9.81 -5.38
N ILE A 79 3.17 8.86 -4.45
CA ILE A 79 3.05 9.12 -3.01
C ILE A 79 4.29 8.54 -2.33
N SER A 80 5.06 9.40 -1.67
CA SER A 80 6.15 9.02 -0.78
C SER A 80 5.61 8.96 0.65
N ALA A 81 5.16 7.80 1.08
CA ALA A 81 4.69 7.56 2.43
C ALA A 81 5.03 6.15 2.90
N ASP A 82 4.62 5.82 4.12
CA ASP A 82 4.92 4.54 4.77
C ASP A 82 4.51 3.35 3.91
N GLU A 83 5.38 2.35 3.87
CA GLU A 83 5.16 1.09 3.20
C GLU A 83 4.97 0.00 4.26
N CYS A 84 3.97 -0.86 4.10
CA CYS A 84 3.79 -2.00 4.99
C CYS A 84 4.53 -3.21 4.42
N VAL A 85 5.52 -3.69 5.17
CA VAL A 85 6.26 -4.92 4.86
C VAL A 85 5.61 -6.07 5.63
N VAL A 86 5.04 -7.02 4.90
CA VAL A 86 4.45 -8.23 5.45
C VAL A 86 5.37 -9.41 5.15
N ARG A 87 5.76 -10.14 6.19
CA ARG A 87 6.56 -11.36 6.08
C ARG A 87 5.75 -12.55 6.56
N GLY A 88 5.83 -13.64 5.82
CA GLY A 88 5.17 -14.90 6.12
C GLY A 88 6.11 -16.09 6.00
N ALA A 89 5.67 -17.22 6.54
CA ALA A 89 6.35 -18.51 6.43
C ALA A 89 5.32 -19.58 6.08
N GLY A 90 5.60 -20.37 5.04
CA GLY A 90 4.66 -21.32 4.46
C GLY A 90 3.37 -20.63 4.00
N GLN A 91 2.24 -21.05 4.59
CA GLN A 91 0.91 -20.56 4.26
C GLN A 91 0.37 -19.51 5.25
N THR A 92 1.20 -18.99 6.16
CA THR A 92 0.74 -18.02 7.17
C THR A 92 1.59 -16.76 7.19
N VAL A 93 0.96 -15.67 7.61
CA VAL A 93 1.59 -14.39 7.93
C VAL A 93 2.30 -14.52 9.27
N ALA A 94 3.57 -14.15 9.32
CA ALA A 94 4.36 -14.17 10.54
C ALA A 94 4.38 -12.79 11.20
N THR A 95 4.57 -11.73 10.41
CA THR A 95 4.66 -10.35 10.91
C THR A 95 4.25 -9.35 9.83
N ALA A 96 3.59 -8.27 10.23
CA ALA A 96 3.39 -7.06 9.43
C ALA A 96 4.02 -5.88 10.17
N ARG A 97 4.78 -5.03 9.47
CA ARG A 97 5.36 -3.81 10.04
C ARG A 97 5.29 -2.67 9.02
N LEU A 98 4.90 -1.50 9.49
CA LEU A 98 5.10 -0.26 8.77
C LEU A 98 6.59 0.10 8.76
N PHE A 99 7.07 0.47 7.58
CA PHE A 99 8.39 1.04 7.35
C PHE A 99 8.19 2.45 6.77
N GLU A 100 8.66 3.44 7.50
CA GLU A 100 8.75 4.82 7.04
C GLU A 100 9.95 4.93 6.07
N ARG A 101 9.73 5.60 4.93
CA ARG A 101 10.70 5.66 3.83
C ARG A 101 11.54 6.93 3.85
#